data_AF-A0A920VFJ0-F1
#
_entry.id   AF-A0A920VFJ0-F1
#
_cell.length_a   1.000
_cell.length_b   1.000
_cell.length_c   1.000
_cell.angle_alpha   90.00
_cell.angle_beta   90.00
_cell.angle_gamma   90.00
#
_symmetry.space_group_name_H-M   'P 1'
#
loop_
_entity.id
_entity.type
_entity.pdbx_description
1 polymer ?
#
loop_
_entity_poly.entity_id
_entity_poly.type
_entity_poly.pdbx_seq_one_letter_code
_entity_poly.pdbx_strand_id
1 'polypeptide(L)'
;MTRPVRHQTVEETWYVLNGTGKIWRCPPNTEPALVPATNVSPGDSVVIPTGWIFQFQAGPKGPLQFLCYTTPPWPGDGEAVLVEVGGLGEATV
;
A
#
# COMPACT_ATOMS: atom_id res chain seq x y z
N MET A 1 -4.72 -4.90 9.29
CA MET A 1 -3.82 -5.17 8.15
C MET A 1 -4.68 -5.40 6.94
N THR A 2 -4.44 -4.68 5.85
CA THR A 2 -5.29 -4.78 4.66
C THR A 2 -5.06 -6.08 3.88
N ARG A 3 -5.97 -6.41 2.98
CA ARG A 3 -5.71 -7.38 1.90
C ARG A 3 -4.73 -6.78 0.89
N PRO A 4 -3.84 -7.60 0.30
CA PRO A 4 -2.95 -7.11 -0.75
C PRO A 4 -3.75 -6.83 -2.03
N VAL A 5 -3.45 -5.71 -2.66
CA VAL A 5 -4.10 -5.25 -3.89
C VAL A 5 -3.08 -4.76 -4.90
N ARG A 6 -3.53 -4.65 -6.16
CA ARG A 6 -2.79 -4.03 -7.25
C ARG A 6 -3.72 -3.08 -8.01
N HIS A 7 -3.24 -1.88 -8.31
CA HIS A 7 -3.91 -0.94 -9.20
C HIS A 7 -3.62 -1.28 -10.67
N GLN A 8 -4.64 -1.15 -11.51
CA GLN A 8 -4.57 -1.51 -12.93
C GLN A 8 -4.03 -0.38 -13.79
N THR A 9 -4.44 0.86 -13.51
CA THR A 9 -4.24 2.03 -14.37
C THR A 9 -3.68 3.24 -13.64
N VAL A 10 -3.82 3.33 -12.32
CA VAL A 10 -3.34 4.50 -11.55
C VAL A 10 -1.99 4.24 -10.87
N GLU A 11 -1.19 5.30 -10.74
CA GLU A 11 -0.17 5.39 -9.71
C GLU A 11 -0.80 6.01 -8.46
N GLU A 12 -0.44 5.51 -7.29
CA GLU A 12 -0.92 6.03 -6.00
C GLU A 12 0.24 6.62 -5.19
N THR A 13 0.05 7.83 -4.68
CA THR A 13 0.99 8.52 -3.81
C THR A 13 0.34 8.84 -2.49
N TRP A 14 1.05 8.55 -1.40
CA TRP A 14 0.64 8.88 -0.05
C TRP A 14 1.50 9.97 0.55
N TYR A 15 0.87 10.82 1.36
CA TYR A 15 1.54 11.67 2.34
C TYR A 15 1.01 11.36 3.74
N VAL A 16 1.87 10.90 4.63
CA VAL A 16 1.46 10.43 5.96
C VAL A 16 1.24 11.62 6.89
N LEU A 17 0.02 11.73 7.42
CA LEU A 17 -0.41 12.83 8.27
C LEU A 17 -0.25 12.53 9.76
N ASN A 18 -0.52 11.28 10.17
CA ASN A 18 -0.53 10.90 11.58
C ASN A 18 -0.38 9.38 11.76
N GLY A 19 0.04 8.97 12.95
CA GLY A 19 0.27 7.58 13.31
C GLY A 19 1.55 6.99 12.68
N THR A 20 1.83 5.74 13.02
CA THR A 20 2.91 4.97 12.41
C THR A 20 2.37 3.69 11.83
N GLY A 21 3.11 3.09 10.90
CA GLY A 21 2.70 1.83 10.30
C GLY A 21 3.79 1.22 9.44
N LYS A 22 3.37 0.23 8.66
CA LYS A 22 4.19 -0.43 7.66
C LYS A 22 3.47 -0.40 6.33
N ILE A 23 4.22 -0.17 5.27
CA ILE A 23 3.81 -0.46 3.91
C ILE A 23 4.75 -1.50 3.32
N TRP A 24 4.19 -2.50 2.68
CA TRP A 24 4.90 -3.40 1.81
C TRP A 24 4.41 -3.17 0.39
N ARG A 25 5.33 -3.04 -0.57
CA ARG A 25 5.02 -2.82 -1.98
C ARG A 25 6.04 -3.55 -2.85
N CYS A 26 5.56 -4.38 -3.75
CA CYS A 26 6.36 -5.29 -4.57
C CYS A 26 6.26 -4.92 -6.06
N PRO A 27 7.39 -4.73 -6.75
CA PRO A 27 7.39 -4.53 -8.20
C PRO A 27 6.90 -5.79 -8.94
N PRO A 28 6.38 -5.64 -10.17
CA PRO A 28 6.15 -6.76 -11.06
C PRO A 28 7.41 -7.62 -11.24
N ASN A 29 7.23 -8.94 -11.43
CA ASN A 29 8.33 -9.89 -11.66
C ASN A 29 9.36 -9.99 -10.54
N THR A 30 9.04 -9.52 -9.34
CA THR A 30 9.88 -9.68 -8.14
C THR A 30 9.25 -10.72 -7.22
N GLU A 31 10.07 -11.58 -6.62
CA GLU A 31 9.59 -12.56 -5.65
C GLU A 31 9.10 -11.85 -4.37
N PRO A 32 7.80 -11.94 -4.01
CA PRO A 32 7.24 -11.18 -2.90
C PRO A 32 7.95 -11.39 -1.55
N ALA A 33 8.43 -12.60 -1.29
CA ALA A 33 9.10 -12.98 -0.04
C ALA A 33 10.45 -12.28 0.17
N LEU A 34 11.08 -11.77 -0.91
CA LEU A 34 12.36 -11.09 -0.84
C LEU A 34 12.22 -9.57 -0.63
N VAL A 35 11.00 -9.03 -0.71
CA VAL A 35 10.75 -7.59 -0.63
C VAL A 35 10.49 -7.20 0.83
N PRO A 36 11.34 -6.35 1.44
CA PRO A 36 11.12 -5.90 2.81
C PRO A 36 10.00 -4.87 2.90
N ALA A 37 9.27 -4.88 4.01
CA ALA A 37 8.35 -3.81 4.36
C ALA A 37 9.13 -2.55 4.81
N THR A 38 8.55 -1.38 4.53
CA THR A 38 9.06 -0.07 4.95
C THR A 38 8.19 0.49 6.07
N ASN A 39 8.81 1.01 7.13
CA ASN A 39 8.08 1.73 8.17
C ASN A 39 7.71 3.13 7.66
N VAL A 40 6.54 3.62 8.07
CA VAL A 40 6.06 4.97 7.73
C VAL A 40 5.61 5.71 8.99
N SER A 41 5.76 7.03 8.95
CA SER A 41 5.51 7.97 10.03
C SER A 41 5.12 9.35 9.48
N PRO A 42 4.61 10.28 10.31
CA PRO A 42 4.13 11.56 9.82
C PRO A 42 5.24 12.35 9.10
N GLY A 43 4.92 12.88 7.92
CA GLY A 43 5.86 13.57 7.03
C GLY A 43 6.46 12.69 5.93
N ASP A 44 6.33 11.37 6.02
CA ASP A 44 6.80 10.46 4.97
C ASP A 44 5.91 10.52 3.73
N SER A 45 6.54 10.37 2.56
CA SER A 45 5.85 10.21 1.28
C SER A 45 6.12 8.82 0.72
N VAL A 46 5.09 8.18 0.18
CA VAL A 46 5.19 6.85 -0.43
C VAL A 46 4.61 6.88 -1.82
N VAL A 47 5.34 6.32 -2.79
CA VAL A 47 4.85 6.14 -4.16
C VAL A 47 4.64 4.65 -4.42
N ILE A 48 3.48 4.32 -4.97
CA ILE A 48 3.04 2.98 -5.36
C ILE A 48 2.77 3.04 -6.87
N PRO A 49 3.77 2.70 -7.70
CA PRO A 49 3.61 2.74 -9.13
C PRO A 49 2.54 1.76 -9.62
N THR A 50 1.95 2.06 -10.78
CA THR A 50 0.94 1.20 -11.41
C THR A 50 1.43 -0.23 -11.56
N GLY A 51 0.57 -1.19 -11.28
CA GLY A 51 0.90 -2.61 -11.36
C GLY A 51 1.74 -3.16 -10.21
N TRP A 52 2.16 -2.34 -9.24
CA TRP A 52 2.76 -2.85 -8.01
C TRP A 52 1.70 -3.44 -7.09
N ILE A 53 2.04 -4.55 -6.46
CA ILE A 53 1.21 -5.11 -5.40
C ILE A 53 1.59 -4.41 -4.10
N PHE A 54 0.64 -4.02 -3.28
CA PHE A 54 0.95 -3.45 -1.98
C PHE A 54 -0.03 -3.87 -0.89
N GLN A 55 0.42 -3.76 0.36
CA GLN A 55 -0.31 -4.04 1.58
C GLN A 55 0.17 -3.06 2.65
N PHE A 56 -0.71 -2.68 3.58
CA PHE A 56 -0.32 -1.82 4.68
C PHE A 56 -0.98 -2.20 6.00
N GLN A 57 -0.34 -1.76 7.08
CA GLN A 57 -0.79 -2.03 8.43
C GLN A 57 -0.52 -0.80 9.31
N ALA A 58 -1.55 -0.36 10.04
CA ALA A 58 -1.40 0.61 11.11
C ALA A 58 -0.63 0.01 12.30
N GLY A 59 0.21 0.81 12.93
CA GLY A 59 0.95 0.43 14.13
C GLY A 59 0.05 0.31 15.37
N PRO A 60 0.60 -0.19 16.50
CA PRO A 60 -0.20 -0.48 17.69
C PRO A 60 -0.64 0.77 18.47
N LYS A 61 -0.10 1.96 18.14
CA LYS A 61 -0.30 3.20 18.90
C LYS A 61 -1.48 4.04 18.42
N GLY A 62 -2.24 3.58 17.43
CA GLY A 62 -3.39 4.30 16.89
C GLY A 62 -3.54 4.15 15.38
N PRO A 63 -4.50 4.87 14.78
CA PRO A 63 -4.73 4.81 13.33
C PRO A 63 -3.55 5.40 12.56
N LEU A 64 -3.25 4.79 11.41
CA LEU A 64 -2.40 5.37 10.39
C LEU A 64 -3.28 6.23 9.48
N GLN A 65 -2.98 7.52 9.38
CA GLN A 65 -3.73 8.47 8.54
C GLN A 65 -2.80 9.07 7.49
N PHE A 66 -3.24 9.08 6.24
CA PHE A 66 -2.49 9.61 5.11
C PHE A 66 -3.45 10.22 4.09
N LEU A 67 -2.95 11.21 3.34
CA LEU A 67 -3.58 11.66 2.11
C LEU A 67 -3.28 10.65 1.02
N CYS A 68 -4.29 10.19 0.31
CA CYS A 68 -4.14 9.36 -0.87
C CYS A 68 -4.43 10.20 -2.12
N TYR A 69 -3.53 10.15 -3.07
CA TYR A 69 -3.64 10.82 -4.36
C TYR A 69 -3.32 9.84 -5.47
N THR A 70 -4.15 9.80 -6.51
CA THR A 70 -3.96 8.93 -7.67
C THR A 70 -3.76 9.74 -8.95
N THR A 71 -2.89 9.26 -9.84
CA THR A 71 -2.74 9.80 -11.19
C THR A 71 -2.70 8.68 -12.22
N PRO A 72 -3.60 8.67 -13.22
CA PRO A 72 -4.76 9.58 -13.40
C PRO A 72 -5.80 9.44 -12.25
N PRO A 73 -6.87 10.28 -12.22
CA PRO A 73 -7.92 10.16 -11.21
C PRO A 73 -8.51 8.76 -11.14
N TRP A 74 -8.96 8.37 -9.95
CA TRP A 74 -9.55 7.06 -9.69
C TRP A 74 -10.67 6.71 -10.67
N PRO A 75 -10.57 5.63 -11.46
CA PRO A 75 -11.51 5.34 -12.53
C PRO A 75 -12.76 4.58 -12.06
N GLY A 76 -12.80 4.12 -10.80
CA GLY A 76 -13.95 3.44 -10.19
C GLY A 76 -13.57 2.17 -9.43
N ASP A 77 -14.58 1.48 -8.88
CA ASP A 77 -14.41 0.38 -7.91
C ASP A 77 -13.59 -0.82 -8.42
N GLY A 78 -13.50 -1.00 -9.73
CA GLY A 78 -12.72 -2.07 -10.36
C GLY A 78 -11.20 -1.82 -10.41
N GLU A 79 -10.73 -0.65 -10.00
CA GLU A 79 -9.31 -0.28 -10.14
C GLU A 79 -8.39 -1.08 -9.19
N ALA A 80 -8.81 -1.28 -7.94
CA ALA A 80 -8.09 -2.12 -6.99
C ALA A 80 -8.47 -3.59 -7.14
N VAL A 81 -7.53 -4.39 -7.67
CA VAL A 81 -7.72 -5.84 -7.82
C VAL A 81 -7.05 -6.55 -6.65
N LEU A 82 -7.80 -7.39 -5.93
CA LEU A 82 -7.27 -8.28 -4.90
C LEU A 82 -6.25 -9.24 -5.50
N VAL A 83 -5.18 -9.51 -4.76
CA VAL A 83 -4.22 -10.58 -5.09
C VAL A 83 -4.08 -11.52 -3.91
N GLU A 84 -3.53 -12.72 -4.15
CA GLU A 84 -3.39 -13.74 -3.10
C GLU A 84 -2.18 -13.51 -2.19
N VAL A 85 -1.10 -12.94 -2.74
CA VAL A 85 0.19 -12.84 -2.05
C VAL A 85 0.46 -11.42 -1.58
N GLY A 86 0.70 -11.25 -0.28
CA GLY A 86 1.15 -10.01 0.36
C GLY A 86 2.39 -10.24 1.22
N GLY A 87 3.09 -9.17 1.59
CA GLY A 87 4.33 -9.26 2.37
C GLY A 87 4.22 -8.88 3.84
N LEU A 88 3.01 -8.61 4.35
CA LEU A 88 2.80 -8.32 5.78
C LEU A 88 2.12 -9.46 6.54
N GLY A 89 1.69 -10.53 5.86
CA GLY A 89 0.98 -11.67 6.45
C GLY A 89 -0.53 -11.64 6.19
N GLU A 90 -1.29 -12.46 6.92
CA GLU A 90 -2.74 -12.59 6.75
C GLU A 90 -3.50 -11.30 7.07
N ALA A 91 -4.40 -10.91 6.17
CA ALA A 91 -5.23 -9.72 6.35
C ALA A 91 -6.13 -9.86 7.58
N THR A 92 -6.26 -8.78 8.35
CA THR A 92 -7.10 -8.75 9.56
C THR A 92 -8.31 -7.83 9.42
N VAL A 93 -8.45 -7.15 8.28
CA VAL A 93 -9.52 -6.21 7.94
C VAL A 93 -9.83 -6.34 6.44
#